data_AF-A0A496Z713-F1
#
_entry.id   AF-A0A496Z713-F1
#
_cell.length_a   1.000
_cell.length_b   1.000
_cell.length_c   1.000
_cell.angle_alpha   90.00
_cell.angle_beta   90.00
_cell.angle_gamma   90.00
#
_symmetry.space_group_name_H-M   'P 1'
#
loop_
_entity.id
_entity.type
_entity.pdbx_description
1 polymer ?
#
loop_
_entity_poly.entity_id
_entity_poly.type
_entity_poly.pdbx_seq_one_letter_code
_entity_poly.pdbx_strand_id
1 'polypeptide(L)'
;MRIITTHRNADFDALASVMAVKILFPDAIPVLPKQVNPNVKAFLSIHKDVFKTHTFEEVDLDLVNHLAVVDTNKWERLEGMASLQTRNDLDIQLWDHHPIRGNISTPWMVCEVTGATITLLLRRIKQERNILTPIQATLFLLGIYEDTGNLTFPSTTAEDAYAAAYLLELKADLTVATSFLRPAYGEKQKEILFSMLQDAERLRIKGHTISVSHMEIGGHVESLAVVMRMYREILNVDAAVGVFFNKQKNSCMVIGRSHADKIDIGLVMRGLGGGGHPGAGSAMLKNSRPEAVREKILTLIQGNQPASAQISDIMSFPVVTVLSNNTMEDVAFLLRKKGCTGVPVLENDELVGIISRRDFRKIKKTKQMKSPVKAYMSRKIVTIAPGKSPTKAAQLMVKYDVGRLPVVENDRVIGIVTRSDTMLYFYDQLPD
;
A
#
# COMPACT_ATOMS: atom_id res chain seq x y z
N MET A 1 -0.11 -30.57 29.60
CA MET A 1 0.45 -29.21 29.63
C MET A 1 -0.06 -28.43 28.43
N ARG A 2 -0.41 -27.15 28.60
CA ARG A 2 -0.83 -26.26 27.51
C ARG A 2 0.30 -25.33 27.10
N ILE A 3 0.61 -25.28 25.81
CA ILE A 3 1.62 -24.35 25.27
C ILE A 3 0.98 -23.47 24.19
N ILE A 4 1.60 -22.32 23.96
CA ILE A 4 1.23 -21.37 22.89
C ILE A 4 2.47 -21.16 22.04
N THR A 5 2.36 -21.28 20.73
CA THR A 5 3.49 -21.07 19.81
C THR A 5 3.05 -20.34 18.55
N THR A 6 4.03 -19.90 17.78
CA THR A 6 3.85 -19.12 16.54
C THR A 6 4.95 -19.45 15.53
N HIS A 7 4.96 -18.76 14.39
CA HIS A 7 5.91 -19.01 13.33
C HIS A 7 7.34 -18.53 13.63
N ARG A 8 8.33 -19.14 12.99
CA ARG A 8 9.73 -18.67 12.89
C ARG A 8 9.78 -17.22 12.43
N ASN A 9 10.78 -16.48 12.93
CA ASN A 9 10.92 -15.04 12.72
C ASN A 9 9.67 -14.27 13.15
N ALA A 10 9.15 -14.60 14.35
CA ALA A 10 7.96 -13.99 14.93
C ALA A 10 8.09 -12.46 14.98
N ASP A 11 7.09 -11.77 14.44
CA ASP A 11 6.91 -10.33 14.44
C ASP A 11 5.99 -9.89 15.60
N PHE A 12 5.57 -8.63 15.63
CA PHE A 12 4.73 -8.13 16.71
C PHE A 12 3.33 -8.72 16.69
N ASP A 13 2.74 -9.07 15.55
CA ASP A 13 1.43 -9.71 15.54
C ASP A 13 1.52 -11.11 16.15
N ALA A 14 2.55 -11.88 15.77
CA ALA A 14 2.86 -13.16 16.39
C ALA A 14 3.08 -13.04 17.92
N LEU A 15 3.94 -12.13 18.39
CA LEU A 15 4.18 -11.93 19.82
C LEU A 15 2.91 -11.47 20.55
N ALA A 16 2.19 -10.49 20.01
CA ALA A 16 0.97 -9.96 20.58
C ALA A 16 -0.08 -11.06 20.72
N SER A 17 -0.26 -11.87 19.68
CA SER A 17 -1.19 -12.99 19.64
C SER A 17 -0.83 -14.06 20.67
N VAL A 18 0.46 -14.40 20.82
CA VAL A 18 0.91 -15.34 21.87
C VAL A 18 0.54 -14.81 23.26
N MET A 19 0.79 -13.53 23.52
CA MET A 19 0.47 -12.90 24.80
C MET A 19 -1.04 -12.75 25.04
N ALA A 20 -1.82 -12.53 23.99
CA ALA A 20 -3.28 -12.48 24.09
C ALA A 20 -3.87 -13.86 24.45
N VAL A 21 -3.38 -14.94 23.84
CA VAL A 21 -3.78 -16.31 24.22
C VAL A 21 -3.37 -16.62 25.67
N LYS A 22 -2.22 -16.13 26.15
CA LYS A 22 -1.82 -16.26 27.56
C LYS A 22 -2.79 -15.57 28.52
N ILE A 23 -3.41 -14.46 28.11
CA ILE A 23 -4.43 -13.76 28.91
C ILE A 23 -5.73 -14.57 28.96
N LEU A 24 -6.12 -15.18 27.84
CA LEU A 24 -7.31 -16.06 27.74
C LEU A 24 -7.10 -17.38 28.50
N PHE A 25 -5.88 -17.90 28.50
CA PHE A 25 -5.50 -19.15 29.17
C PHE A 25 -4.30 -18.92 30.10
N PRO A 26 -4.54 -18.48 31.35
CA PRO A 26 -3.48 -18.12 32.28
C PRO A 26 -2.52 -19.26 32.64
N ASP A 27 -2.91 -20.51 32.44
CA ASP A 27 -2.11 -21.72 32.67
C ASP A 27 -1.17 -22.06 31.49
N ALA A 28 -1.43 -21.49 30.32
CA ALA A 28 -0.68 -21.80 29.10
C ALA A 28 0.75 -21.24 29.15
N ILE A 29 1.70 -21.96 28.55
CA ILE A 29 3.12 -21.58 28.51
C ILE A 29 3.42 -20.92 27.16
N PRO A 30 3.80 -19.62 27.11
CA PRO A 30 4.20 -18.94 25.88
C PRO A 30 5.56 -19.46 25.40
N VAL A 31 5.62 -20.04 24.21
CA VAL A 31 6.83 -20.56 23.58
C VAL A 31 7.11 -19.79 22.31
N LEU A 32 8.25 -19.09 22.25
CA LEU A 32 8.69 -18.36 21.06
C LEU A 32 9.80 -19.12 20.32
N PRO A 33 9.88 -18.94 18.99
CA PRO A 33 11.04 -19.39 18.22
C PRO A 33 12.32 -18.67 18.66
N LYS A 34 13.48 -19.27 18.39
CA LYS A 34 14.77 -18.60 18.70
C LYS A 34 14.99 -17.38 17.83
N GLN A 35 14.56 -17.48 16.57
CA GLN A 35 14.59 -16.37 15.63
C GLN A 35 13.29 -15.60 15.72
N VAL A 36 13.39 -14.35 16.18
CA VAL A 36 12.31 -13.36 16.19
C VAL A 36 12.77 -12.11 15.43
N ASN A 37 11.81 -11.34 14.94
CA ASN A 37 12.05 -10.05 14.29
C ASN A 37 12.94 -9.16 15.19
N PRO A 38 13.95 -8.46 14.65
CA PRO A 38 14.84 -7.59 15.42
C PRO A 38 14.12 -6.57 16.33
N ASN A 39 12.99 -6.02 15.88
CA ASN A 39 12.21 -5.07 16.66
C ASN A 39 11.52 -5.75 17.85
N VAL A 40 11.00 -6.96 17.66
CA VAL A 40 10.45 -7.81 18.73
C VAL A 40 11.53 -8.17 19.73
N LYS A 41 12.72 -8.54 19.26
CA LYS A 41 13.88 -8.84 20.13
C LYS A 41 14.25 -7.62 20.98
N ALA A 42 14.31 -6.44 20.37
CA ALA A 42 14.60 -5.19 21.07
C ALA A 42 13.51 -4.89 22.12
N PHE A 43 12.23 -5.04 21.77
CA PHE A 43 11.11 -4.85 22.68
C PHE A 43 11.18 -5.80 23.88
N LEU A 44 11.37 -7.10 23.64
CA LEU A 44 11.47 -8.10 24.71
C LEU A 44 12.69 -7.89 25.60
N SER A 45 13.81 -7.40 25.06
CA SER A 45 15.01 -7.13 25.89
C SER A 45 14.75 -6.14 27.02
N ILE A 46 13.80 -5.21 26.81
CA ILE A 46 13.39 -4.18 27.77
C ILE A 46 12.21 -4.67 28.64
N HIS A 47 11.32 -5.50 28.09
CA HIS A 47 10.05 -5.87 28.72
C HIS A 47 9.95 -7.35 29.14
N LYS A 48 11.06 -8.11 29.18
CA LYS A 48 11.10 -9.55 29.49
C LYS A 48 10.43 -9.94 30.82
N ASP A 49 10.46 -9.05 31.82
CA ASP A 49 9.88 -9.33 33.13
C ASP A 49 8.34 -9.27 33.10
N VAL A 50 7.80 -8.49 32.16
CA VAL A 50 6.36 -8.34 31.91
C VAL A 50 5.86 -9.43 30.96
N PHE A 51 6.59 -9.67 29.87
CA PHE A 51 6.23 -10.65 28.84
C PHE A 51 7.14 -11.87 28.94
N LYS A 52 6.83 -12.76 29.89
CA LYS A 52 7.58 -13.99 30.10
C LYS A 52 7.31 -14.97 28.95
N THR A 53 8.38 -15.43 28.32
CA THR A 53 8.37 -16.39 27.22
C THR A 53 9.44 -17.44 27.42
N HIS A 54 9.22 -18.61 26.83
CA HIS A 54 10.16 -19.72 26.84
C HIS A 54 10.63 -20.07 25.42
N THR A 55 11.79 -20.71 25.30
CA THR A 55 12.14 -21.40 24.05
C THR A 55 11.63 -22.83 24.08
N PHE A 56 11.56 -23.48 22.91
CA PHE A 56 11.08 -24.86 22.83
C PHE A 56 11.99 -25.87 23.55
N GLU A 57 13.27 -25.52 23.82
CA GLU A 57 14.16 -26.37 24.63
C GLU A 57 13.89 -26.31 26.13
N GLU A 58 13.22 -25.25 26.60
CA GLU A 58 12.87 -25.08 28.01
C GLU A 58 11.58 -25.80 28.39
N VAL A 59 10.94 -26.45 27.41
CA VAL A 59 9.63 -27.08 27.54
C VAL A 59 9.73 -28.56 27.17
N ASP A 60 9.22 -29.42 28.05
CA ASP A 60 9.10 -30.85 27.77
C ASP A 60 7.90 -31.11 26.83
N LEU A 61 8.19 -31.27 25.55
CA LEU A 61 7.17 -31.46 24.51
C LEU A 61 6.35 -32.76 24.69
N ASP A 62 6.86 -33.74 25.42
CA ASP A 62 6.14 -35.00 25.65
C ASP A 62 4.93 -34.80 26.58
N LEU A 63 5.04 -33.84 27.51
CA LEU A 63 3.96 -33.49 28.44
C LEU A 63 2.86 -32.59 27.84
N VAL A 64 3.05 -32.13 26.60
CA VAL A 64 2.09 -31.26 25.90
C VAL A 64 0.85 -32.06 25.51
N ASN A 65 -0.32 -31.56 25.90
CA ASN A 65 -1.62 -32.13 25.53
C ASN A 65 -2.58 -31.09 24.94
N HIS A 66 -2.27 -29.79 25.06
CA HIS A 66 -2.96 -28.72 24.36
C HIS A 66 -1.95 -27.80 23.69
N LEU A 67 -2.15 -27.49 22.41
CA LEU A 67 -1.30 -26.63 21.61
C LEU A 67 -2.13 -25.50 21.01
N ALA A 68 -1.91 -24.27 21.46
CA ALA A 68 -2.41 -23.10 20.77
C ALA A 68 -1.37 -22.64 19.74
N VAL A 69 -1.77 -22.55 18.48
CA VAL A 69 -0.97 -22.00 17.38
C VAL A 69 -1.57 -20.68 16.96
N VAL A 70 -0.74 -19.63 16.93
CA VAL A 70 -1.17 -18.30 16.51
C VAL A 70 -0.37 -17.80 15.32
N ASP A 71 -1.06 -17.06 14.45
CA ASP A 71 -0.51 -16.33 13.31
C ASP A 71 0.18 -17.22 12.26
N THR A 72 -0.15 -18.51 12.26
CA THR A 72 0.21 -19.41 11.17
C THR A 72 -0.61 -20.69 11.21
N ASN A 73 -1.00 -21.17 10.03
CA ASN A 73 -1.65 -22.46 9.82
C ASN A 73 -0.71 -23.56 9.26
N LYS A 74 0.62 -23.39 9.36
CA LYS A 74 1.61 -24.34 8.77
C LYS A 74 2.60 -24.90 9.79
N TRP A 75 2.73 -26.22 9.84
CA TRP A 75 3.68 -26.91 10.71
C TRP A 75 5.14 -26.55 10.42
N GLU A 76 5.52 -26.37 9.15
CA GLU A 76 6.91 -26.04 8.75
C GLU A 76 7.37 -24.68 9.30
N ARG A 77 6.41 -23.81 9.64
CA ARG A 77 6.69 -22.51 10.24
C ARG A 77 6.92 -22.60 11.75
N LEU A 78 6.56 -23.69 12.44
CA LEU A 78 6.72 -23.82 13.89
C LEU A 78 8.12 -24.35 14.24
N GLU A 79 8.99 -23.50 14.80
CA GLU A 79 10.34 -23.90 15.22
C GLU A 79 10.29 -24.89 16.39
N GLY A 80 11.01 -26.02 16.28
CA GLY A 80 11.12 -26.98 17.38
C GLY A 80 9.88 -27.86 17.63
N MET A 81 8.79 -27.71 16.88
CA MET A 81 7.51 -28.38 17.14
C MET A 81 7.25 -29.63 16.27
N ALA A 82 8.25 -30.11 15.52
CA ALA A 82 8.06 -31.22 14.58
C ALA A 82 7.59 -32.52 15.25
N SER A 83 8.00 -32.78 16.50
CA SER A 83 7.56 -33.95 17.26
C SER A 83 6.06 -33.94 17.60
N LEU A 84 5.45 -32.76 17.68
CA LEU A 84 4.02 -32.60 17.96
C LEU A 84 3.14 -32.86 16.74
N GLN A 85 3.69 -32.72 15.52
CA GLN A 85 2.94 -32.86 14.27
C GLN A 85 2.31 -34.25 14.08
N THR A 86 2.98 -35.30 14.57
CA THR A 86 2.55 -36.69 14.41
C THR A 86 1.70 -37.20 15.57
N ARG A 87 1.41 -36.37 16.57
CA ARG A 87 0.64 -36.75 17.75
C ARG A 87 -0.86 -36.64 17.49
N ASN A 88 -1.59 -37.73 17.70
CA ASN A 88 -3.05 -37.79 17.54
C ASN A 88 -3.82 -37.48 18.82
N ASP A 89 -3.12 -37.37 19.95
CA ASP A 89 -3.67 -37.10 21.29
C ASP A 89 -3.61 -35.61 21.67
N LEU A 90 -3.23 -34.74 20.72
CA LEU A 90 -3.01 -33.32 20.93
C LEU A 90 -4.29 -32.53 20.60
N ASP A 91 -4.80 -31.76 21.56
CA ASP A 91 -5.86 -30.78 21.30
C ASP A 91 -5.24 -29.49 20.76
N ILE A 92 -5.53 -29.17 19.49
CA ILE A 92 -4.91 -28.03 18.79
C ILE A 92 -5.92 -26.90 18.64
N GLN A 93 -5.54 -25.70 19.09
CA GLN A 93 -6.31 -24.48 18.90
C GLN A 93 -5.60 -23.56 17.92
N LEU A 94 -6.21 -23.24 16.77
CA LEU A 94 -5.60 -22.40 15.74
C LEU A 94 -6.24 -21.02 15.67
N TRP A 95 -5.43 -19.96 15.70
CA TRP A 95 -5.83 -18.58 15.45
C TRP A 95 -4.96 -17.99 14.33
N ASP A 96 -5.55 -17.59 13.21
CA ASP A 96 -4.78 -17.09 12.07
C ASP A 96 -5.63 -16.21 11.15
N HIS A 97 -5.14 -15.04 10.74
CA HIS A 97 -5.86 -14.17 9.80
C HIS A 97 -5.61 -14.52 8.31
N HIS A 98 -4.67 -15.43 8.03
CA HIS A 98 -4.34 -15.84 6.66
C HIS A 98 -5.42 -16.77 6.06
N PRO A 99 -5.59 -16.81 4.72
CA PRO A 99 -6.51 -17.76 4.07
C PRO A 99 -6.21 -19.21 4.44
N ILE A 100 -7.27 -20.04 4.50
CA ILE A 100 -7.23 -21.48 4.83
C ILE A 100 -6.48 -22.27 3.75
N ARG A 101 -5.15 -22.16 3.74
CA ARG A 101 -4.21 -22.93 2.90
C ARG A 101 -3.05 -23.43 3.76
N GLY A 102 -3.40 -23.97 4.92
CA GLY A 102 -2.50 -24.56 5.91
C GLY A 102 -2.50 -26.09 5.90
N ASN A 103 -1.58 -26.70 6.65
CA ASN A 103 -1.50 -28.16 6.86
C ASN A 103 -1.68 -28.56 8.33
N ILE A 104 -1.98 -27.61 9.21
CA ILE A 104 -2.44 -27.88 10.57
C ILE A 104 -3.93 -28.22 10.49
N SER A 105 -4.28 -29.45 10.83
CA SER A 105 -5.67 -29.94 10.85
C SER A 105 -6.19 -29.92 12.29
N THR A 106 -7.28 -29.23 12.54
CA THR A 106 -7.94 -29.18 13.85
C THR A 106 -9.43 -28.89 13.72
N PRO A 107 -10.31 -29.48 14.56
CA PRO A 107 -11.72 -29.08 14.64
C PRO A 107 -11.92 -27.69 15.25
N TRP A 108 -10.91 -27.14 15.94
CA TRP A 108 -10.99 -25.85 16.60
C TRP A 108 -10.04 -24.85 15.93
N MET A 109 -10.60 -24.00 15.07
CA MET A 109 -9.86 -22.93 14.41
C MET A 109 -10.70 -21.66 14.28
N VAL A 110 -10.07 -20.52 14.52
CA VAL A 110 -10.59 -19.19 14.20
C VAL A 110 -9.69 -18.63 13.11
N CYS A 111 -10.18 -18.70 11.87
CA CYS A 111 -9.45 -18.29 10.70
C CYS A 111 -10.31 -17.35 9.85
N GLU A 112 -10.11 -16.06 10.02
CA GLU A 112 -10.97 -15.00 9.45
C GLU A 112 -10.12 -13.91 8.82
N VAL A 113 -10.62 -13.33 7.73
CA VAL A 113 -9.92 -12.25 7.01
C VAL A 113 -9.98 -10.98 7.86
N THR A 114 -8.87 -10.65 8.50
CA THR A 114 -8.63 -9.41 9.25
C THR A 114 -7.22 -8.90 8.94
N GLY A 115 -6.93 -7.66 9.33
CA GLY A 115 -5.62 -7.06 9.11
C GLY A 115 -4.51 -7.72 9.91
N ALA A 116 -4.82 -8.25 11.10
CA ALA A 116 -3.87 -8.92 12.00
C ALA A 116 -4.57 -10.01 12.85
N THR A 117 -3.86 -11.08 13.21
CA THR A 117 -4.35 -12.15 14.09
C THR A 117 -4.74 -11.63 15.48
N ILE A 118 -4.00 -10.66 16.03
CA ILE A 118 -4.33 -10.04 17.33
C ILE A 118 -5.73 -9.39 17.35
N THR A 119 -6.23 -8.92 16.21
CA THR A 119 -7.59 -8.36 16.08
C THR A 119 -8.65 -9.41 16.47
N LEU A 120 -8.48 -10.65 16.01
CA LEU A 120 -9.39 -11.77 16.33
C LEU A 120 -9.34 -12.10 17.82
N LEU A 121 -8.15 -12.11 18.41
CA LEU A 121 -7.96 -12.40 19.83
C LEU A 121 -8.52 -11.30 20.73
N LEU A 122 -8.43 -10.03 20.32
CA LEU A 122 -9.04 -8.91 21.05
C LEU A 122 -10.56 -8.99 21.09
N ARG A 123 -11.20 -9.49 20.02
CA ARG A 123 -12.63 -9.79 20.01
C ARG A 123 -12.98 -10.73 21.16
N ARG A 124 -12.17 -11.79 21.36
CA ARG A 124 -12.38 -12.77 22.43
C ARG A 124 -12.10 -12.19 23.82
N ILE A 125 -10.98 -11.50 24.01
CA ILE A 125 -10.63 -10.83 25.28
C ILE A 125 -11.75 -9.89 25.72
N LYS A 126 -12.33 -9.12 24.78
CA LYS A 126 -13.44 -8.21 25.06
C LYS A 126 -14.71 -8.94 25.47
N GLN A 127 -15.02 -10.08 24.83
CA GLN A 127 -16.16 -10.92 25.19
C GLN A 127 -16.02 -11.51 26.60
N GLU A 128 -14.82 -11.96 26.96
CA GLU A 128 -14.51 -12.54 28.28
C GLU A 128 -14.24 -11.48 29.37
N ARG A 129 -14.20 -10.20 28.99
CA ARG A 129 -13.98 -9.04 29.87
C ARG A 129 -12.64 -9.10 30.62
N ASN A 130 -11.60 -9.68 30.01
CA ASN A 130 -10.26 -9.64 30.59
C ASN A 130 -9.73 -8.20 30.60
N ILE A 131 -9.11 -7.81 31.71
CA ILE A 131 -8.53 -6.49 31.88
C ILE A 131 -7.13 -6.49 31.29
N LEU A 132 -6.85 -5.53 30.42
CA LEU A 132 -5.52 -5.31 29.85
C LEU A 132 -4.82 -4.16 30.57
N THR A 133 -3.53 -4.36 30.84
CA THR A 133 -2.65 -3.28 31.29
C THR A 133 -2.26 -2.38 30.10
N PRO A 134 -1.87 -1.11 30.33
CA PRO A 134 -1.43 -0.22 29.26
C PRO A 134 -0.28 -0.78 28.42
N ILE A 135 0.66 -1.51 29.03
CA ILE A 135 1.79 -2.12 28.32
C ILE A 135 1.36 -3.31 27.45
N GLN A 136 0.40 -4.12 27.90
CA GLN A 136 -0.22 -5.16 27.06
C GLN A 136 -0.99 -4.53 25.90
N ALA A 137 -1.76 -3.47 26.18
CA ALA A 137 -2.47 -2.73 25.14
C ALA A 137 -1.50 -2.14 24.10
N THR A 138 -0.34 -1.66 24.54
CA THR A 138 0.74 -1.16 23.67
C THR A 138 1.32 -2.26 22.79
N LEU A 139 1.61 -3.45 23.34
CA LEU A 139 2.07 -4.60 22.56
C LEU A 139 1.04 -5.02 21.51
N PHE A 140 -0.24 -5.05 21.87
CA PHE A 140 -1.29 -5.44 20.93
C PHE A 140 -1.47 -4.42 19.83
N LEU A 141 -1.26 -3.13 20.14
CA LEU A 141 -1.30 -2.06 19.15
C LEU A 141 -0.12 -2.17 18.17
N LEU A 142 1.06 -2.55 18.66
CA LEU A 142 2.23 -2.86 17.84
C LEU A 142 1.91 -3.96 16.82
N GLY A 143 1.26 -5.05 17.24
CA GLY A 143 0.84 -6.13 16.34
C GLY A 143 -0.10 -5.66 15.24
N ILE A 144 -1.17 -4.93 15.60
CA ILE A 144 -2.10 -4.37 14.61
C ILE A 144 -1.36 -3.44 13.63
N TYR A 145 -0.54 -2.52 14.14
CA TYR A 145 0.11 -1.51 13.31
C TYR A 145 1.20 -2.07 12.40
N GLU A 146 1.91 -3.13 12.79
CA GLU A 146 2.90 -3.77 11.93
C GLU A 146 2.23 -4.38 10.69
N ASP A 147 1.17 -5.16 10.89
CA ASP A 147 0.51 -5.91 9.82
C ASP A 147 -0.48 -5.11 8.96
N THR A 148 -1.00 -4.02 9.52
CA THR A 148 -1.87 -3.08 8.79
C THR A 148 -1.11 -1.88 8.22
N GLY A 149 0.20 -1.76 8.49
CA GLY A 149 0.99 -0.60 8.09
C GLY A 149 0.48 0.70 8.69
N ASN A 150 0.17 0.70 10.00
CA ASN A 150 -0.54 1.77 10.68
C ASN A 150 -1.92 2.06 10.05
N LEU A 151 -2.70 1.01 9.80
CA LEU A 151 -4.04 1.07 9.20
C LEU A 151 -4.09 1.65 7.77
N THR A 152 -2.98 1.59 7.02
CA THR A 152 -2.89 2.15 5.66
C THR A 152 -2.84 1.09 4.56
N PHE A 153 -2.62 -0.19 4.91
CA PHE A 153 -2.57 -1.27 3.93
C PHE A 153 -3.98 -1.66 3.47
N PRO A 154 -4.17 -2.08 2.19
CA PRO A 154 -5.48 -2.48 1.67
C PRO A 154 -6.11 -3.70 2.37
N SER A 155 -5.30 -4.52 3.07
CA SER A 155 -5.78 -5.65 3.89
C SER A 155 -6.40 -5.22 5.21
N THR A 156 -6.25 -3.94 5.60
CA THR A 156 -6.82 -3.40 6.84
C THR A 156 -8.35 -3.41 6.78
N THR A 157 -8.97 -3.94 7.82
CA THR A 157 -10.43 -3.97 7.99
C THR A 157 -10.91 -2.91 8.98
N ALA A 158 -12.21 -2.63 8.99
CA ALA A 158 -12.81 -1.75 10.00
C ALA A 158 -12.62 -2.29 11.42
N GLU A 159 -12.55 -3.62 11.59
CA GLU A 159 -12.35 -4.23 12.90
C GLU A 159 -10.96 -3.95 13.46
N ASP A 160 -9.93 -3.92 12.63
CA ASP A 160 -8.57 -3.53 13.04
C ASP A 160 -8.54 -2.09 13.56
N ALA A 161 -9.29 -1.18 12.91
CA ALA A 161 -9.41 0.20 13.34
C ALA A 161 -10.15 0.31 14.70
N TYR A 162 -11.22 -0.46 14.90
CA TYR A 162 -11.91 -0.52 16.19
C TYR A 162 -11.05 -1.13 17.29
N ALA A 163 -10.30 -2.18 16.98
CA ALA A 163 -9.36 -2.80 17.91
C ALA A 163 -8.26 -1.81 18.31
N ALA A 164 -7.65 -1.11 17.35
CA ALA A 164 -6.68 -0.05 17.63
C ALA A 164 -7.27 1.06 18.51
N ALA A 165 -8.49 1.53 18.21
CA ALA A 165 -9.18 2.53 19.03
C ALA A 165 -9.39 2.04 20.48
N TYR A 166 -9.85 0.80 20.66
CA TYR A 166 -10.03 0.18 21.96
C TYR A 166 -8.72 0.11 22.77
N LEU A 167 -7.61 -0.25 22.13
CA LEU A 167 -6.30 -0.28 22.79
C LEU A 167 -5.83 1.12 23.22
N LEU A 168 -6.13 2.15 22.41
CA LEU A 168 -5.83 3.54 22.75
C LEU A 168 -6.70 4.04 23.92
N GLU A 169 -7.96 3.62 24.02
CA GLU A 169 -8.80 3.88 25.20
C GLU A 169 -8.17 3.31 26.47
N LEU A 170 -7.55 2.12 26.35
CA LEU A 170 -6.79 1.45 27.41
C LEU A 170 -5.37 2.01 27.62
N LYS A 171 -5.08 3.18 27.07
CA LYS A 171 -3.81 3.91 27.23
C LYS A 171 -2.60 3.19 26.62
N ALA A 172 -2.80 2.47 25.50
CA ALA A 172 -1.68 2.05 24.66
C ALA A 172 -0.79 3.26 24.27
N ASP A 173 0.52 3.11 24.37
CA ASP A 173 1.48 4.21 24.20
C ASP A 173 2.00 4.29 22.76
N LEU A 174 1.56 5.31 22.03
CA LEU A 174 1.99 5.58 20.66
C LEU A 174 3.47 5.96 20.54
N THR A 175 4.07 6.54 21.59
CA THR A 175 5.50 6.88 21.60
C THR A 175 6.33 5.61 21.62
N VAL A 176 5.95 4.66 22.48
CA VAL A 176 6.57 3.33 22.50
C VAL A 176 6.32 2.62 21.17
N ALA A 177 5.07 2.61 20.69
CA ALA A 177 4.75 1.93 19.43
C ALA A 177 5.59 2.44 18.25
N THR A 178 5.65 3.76 18.07
CA THR A 178 6.44 4.38 16.99
C THR A 178 7.95 4.23 17.18
N SER A 179 8.45 3.96 18.39
CA SER A 179 9.89 3.70 18.61
C SER A 179 10.33 2.35 18.06
N PHE A 180 9.45 1.33 18.09
CA PHE A 180 9.74 -0.03 17.61
C PHE A 180 9.24 -0.30 16.19
N LEU A 181 8.18 0.39 15.73
CA LEU A 181 7.65 0.26 14.36
C LEU A 181 8.46 1.03 13.31
N ARG A 182 9.43 1.85 13.73
CA ARG A 182 10.36 2.47 12.79
C ARG A 182 11.15 1.35 12.12
N PRO A 183 11.14 1.27 10.78
CA PRO A 183 12.13 0.46 10.10
C PRO A 183 13.49 0.97 10.57
N ALA A 184 14.23 0.17 11.33
CA ALA A 184 15.63 0.45 11.58
C ALA A 184 16.30 0.39 10.21
N TYR A 185 16.56 1.56 9.61
CA TYR A 185 17.44 1.65 8.45
C TYR A 185 18.84 1.31 8.96
N GLY A 186 19.14 0.01 8.97
CA GLY A 186 20.48 -0.46 9.27
C GLY A 186 21.47 0.19 8.30
N GLU A 187 22.73 0.26 8.72
CA GLU A 187 23.81 0.85 7.91
C GLU A 187 23.82 0.24 6.50
N LYS A 188 23.65 -1.09 6.42
CA LYS A 188 23.58 -1.83 5.15
C LYS A 188 22.44 -1.39 4.23
N GLN A 189 21.24 -1.12 4.75
CA GLN A 189 20.13 -0.61 3.93
C GLN A 189 20.39 0.82 3.45
N LYS A 190 21.03 1.66 4.27
CA LYS A 190 21.42 3.02 3.89
C LYS A 190 22.49 3.02 2.81
N GLU A 191 23.51 2.18 2.95
CA GLU A 191 24.56 1.99 1.95
C GLU A 191 23.99 1.55 0.60
N ILE A 192 23.10 0.54 0.63
CA ILE A 192 22.41 0.06 -0.57
C ILE A 192 21.59 1.17 -1.21
N LEU A 193 20.76 1.88 -0.43
CA LEU A 193 19.95 2.99 -0.96
C LEU A 193 20.86 4.07 -1.59
N PHE A 194 21.94 4.45 -0.91
CA PHE A 194 22.86 5.46 -1.38
C PHE A 194 23.52 5.04 -2.70
N SER A 195 24.01 3.80 -2.78
CA SER A 195 24.59 3.25 -4.01
C SER A 195 23.57 3.19 -5.15
N MET A 196 22.33 2.76 -4.88
CA MET A 196 21.26 2.78 -5.88
C MET A 196 20.99 4.20 -6.40
N LEU A 197 21.02 5.21 -5.52
CA LEU A 197 20.76 6.60 -5.88
C LEU A 197 21.88 7.24 -6.71
N GLN A 198 23.13 6.79 -6.55
CA GLN A 198 24.27 7.32 -7.33
C GLN A 198 24.12 7.00 -8.82
N ASP A 199 23.70 5.78 -9.15
CA ASP A 199 23.57 5.29 -10.52
C ASP A 199 22.10 5.30 -11.01
N ALA A 200 21.26 6.08 -10.34
CA ALA A 200 19.82 6.11 -10.59
C ALA A 200 19.47 6.68 -11.97
N GLU A 201 18.91 5.82 -12.83
CA GLU A 201 18.37 6.21 -14.12
C GLU A 201 16.83 6.37 -14.08
N ARG A 202 16.32 7.36 -14.80
CA ARG A 202 14.87 7.57 -15.03
C ARG A 202 14.54 7.33 -16.49
N LEU A 203 13.86 6.23 -16.75
CA LEU A 203 13.38 5.82 -18.06
C LEU A 203 11.93 6.24 -18.24
N ARG A 204 11.54 6.57 -19.47
CA ARG A 204 10.15 6.89 -19.80
C ARG A 204 9.58 5.84 -20.75
N ILE A 205 8.62 5.05 -20.27
CA ILE A 205 7.99 3.97 -21.04
C ILE A 205 6.48 4.22 -21.06
N LYS A 206 5.89 4.30 -22.25
CA LYS A 206 4.43 4.53 -22.45
C LYS A 206 3.84 5.67 -21.61
N GLY A 207 4.64 6.72 -21.36
CA GLY A 207 4.21 7.89 -20.57
C GLY A 207 4.47 7.79 -19.07
N HIS A 208 4.87 6.63 -18.55
CA HIS A 208 5.27 6.42 -17.16
C HIS A 208 6.78 6.60 -16.96
N THR A 209 7.15 7.10 -15.80
CA THR A 209 8.54 7.25 -15.33
C THR A 209 8.92 6.04 -14.50
N ILE A 210 10.04 5.39 -14.84
CA ILE A 210 10.44 4.12 -14.26
C ILE A 210 11.92 4.18 -13.95
N SER A 211 12.35 3.57 -12.86
CA SER A 211 13.77 3.32 -12.60
C SER A 211 14.01 1.83 -12.41
N VAL A 212 15.03 1.30 -13.09
CA VAL A 212 15.48 -0.08 -12.88
C VAL A 212 16.94 -0.03 -12.45
N SER A 213 17.19 -0.33 -11.17
CA SER A 213 18.54 -0.39 -10.62
C SER A 213 18.97 -1.85 -10.52
N HIS A 214 20.25 -2.12 -10.76
CA HIS A 214 20.82 -3.43 -10.48
C HIS A 214 22.08 -3.25 -9.64
N MET A 215 22.33 -4.18 -8.73
CA MET A 215 23.53 -4.15 -7.91
C MET A 215 23.86 -5.53 -7.36
N GLU A 216 25.11 -5.70 -7.00
CA GLU A 216 25.57 -6.86 -6.26
C GLU A 216 25.37 -6.67 -4.76
N ILE A 217 24.87 -7.70 -4.09
CA ILE A 217 24.69 -7.71 -2.64
C ILE A 217 25.47 -8.86 -1.99
N GLY A 218 26.20 -8.53 -0.92
CA GLY A 218 26.90 -9.51 -0.09
C GLY A 218 25.98 -10.11 0.97
N GLY A 219 25.87 -11.43 1.03
CA GLY A 219 25.10 -12.15 2.05
C GLY A 219 23.59 -11.95 1.95
N HIS A 220 22.88 -12.17 3.06
CA HIS A 220 21.45 -11.84 3.18
C HIS A 220 21.28 -10.38 3.56
N VAL A 221 20.31 -9.71 2.95
CA VAL A 221 19.89 -8.35 3.33
C VAL A 221 18.41 -8.40 3.60
N GLU A 222 18.03 -8.19 4.85
CA GLU A 222 16.63 -8.13 5.24
C GLU A 222 15.99 -6.82 4.75
N SER A 223 14.71 -6.91 4.40
CA SER A 223 13.86 -5.74 4.14
C SER A 223 14.28 -4.84 2.97
N LEU A 224 14.89 -5.39 1.91
CA LEU A 224 15.16 -4.68 0.66
C LEU A 224 13.91 -4.03 0.03
N ALA A 225 12.73 -4.55 0.34
CA ALA A 225 11.47 -3.98 -0.10
C ALA A 225 11.21 -2.57 0.47
N VAL A 226 11.74 -2.25 1.65
CA VAL A 226 11.69 -0.90 2.26
C VAL A 226 12.65 0.04 1.52
N VAL A 227 13.84 -0.44 1.17
CA VAL A 227 14.80 0.29 0.34
C VAL A 227 14.18 0.66 -1.00
N MET A 228 13.54 -0.29 -1.68
CA MET A 228 12.87 -0.04 -2.96
C MET A 228 11.75 1.00 -2.86
N ARG A 229 11.00 1.02 -1.74
CA ARG A 229 9.98 2.04 -1.50
C ARG A 229 10.62 3.43 -1.40
N MET A 230 11.65 3.59 -0.58
CA MET A 230 12.36 4.87 -0.42
C MET A 230 13.00 5.33 -1.73
N TYR A 231 13.68 4.42 -2.43
CA TYR A 231 14.32 4.69 -3.71
C TYR A 231 13.32 5.26 -4.72
N ARG A 232 12.13 4.65 -4.83
CA ARG A 232 11.04 5.13 -5.69
C ARG A 232 10.54 6.52 -5.29
N GLU A 233 10.33 6.74 -3.99
CA GLU A 233 9.83 8.00 -3.44
C GLU A 233 10.83 9.15 -3.64
N ILE A 234 12.11 8.92 -3.35
CA ILE A 234 13.20 9.89 -3.53
C ILE A 234 13.38 10.24 -5.00
N LEU A 235 13.34 9.25 -5.89
CA LEU A 235 13.43 9.49 -7.34
C LEU A 235 12.14 10.05 -7.95
N ASN A 236 11.03 9.98 -7.23
CA ASN A 236 9.72 10.43 -7.72
C ASN A 236 9.38 9.81 -9.09
N VAL A 237 9.43 8.47 -9.17
CA VAL A 237 9.08 7.68 -10.36
C VAL A 237 7.81 6.85 -10.14
N ASP A 238 7.04 6.60 -11.19
CA ASP A 238 5.79 5.83 -11.14
C ASP A 238 6.03 4.38 -10.68
N ALA A 239 7.16 3.79 -11.10
CA ALA A 239 7.63 2.49 -10.63
C ALA A 239 9.15 2.44 -10.48
N ALA A 240 9.62 1.65 -9.51
CA ALA A 240 11.02 1.32 -9.35
C ALA A 240 11.19 -0.19 -9.19
N VAL A 241 12.20 -0.75 -9.86
CA VAL A 241 12.55 -2.17 -9.78
C VAL A 241 14.03 -2.29 -9.44
N GLY A 242 14.35 -3.08 -8.41
CA GLY A 242 15.71 -3.40 -8.02
C GLY A 242 16.04 -4.85 -8.38
N VAL A 243 17.19 -5.05 -9.02
CA VAL A 243 17.76 -6.36 -9.34
C VAL A 243 18.99 -6.57 -8.46
N PHE A 244 18.85 -7.40 -7.43
CA PHE A 244 19.88 -7.65 -6.43
C PHE A 244 20.55 -8.99 -6.69
N PHE A 245 21.81 -8.97 -7.10
CA PHE A 245 22.58 -10.15 -7.44
C PHE A 245 23.36 -10.68 -6.24
N ASN A 246 23.17 -11.96 -5.91
CA ASN A 246 23.96 -12.65 -4.90
C ASN A 246 24.97 -13.58 -5.59
N LYS A 247 26.26 -13.23 -5.56
CA LYS A 247 27.35 -14.02 -6.15
C LYS A 247 27.43 -15.46 -5.60
N GLN A 248 27.28 -15.64 -4.29
CA GLN A 248 27.43 -16.96 -3.65
C GLN A 248 26.35 -17.94 -4.10
N LYS A 249 25.12 -17.44 -4.30
CA LYS A 249 23.97 -18.26 -4.71
C LYS A 249 23.74 -18.26 -6.23
N ASN A 250 24.54 -17.49 -6.99
CA ASN A 250 24.37 -17.23 -8.41
C ASN A 250 22.91 -16.93 -8.80
N SER A 251 22.28 -16.02 -8.05
CA SER A 251 20.84 -15.74 -8.18
C SER A 251 20.55 -14.25 -8.12
N CYS A 252 19.59 -13.80 -8.93
CA CYS A 252 19.04 -12.45 -8.91
C CYS A 252 17.71 -12.44 -8.14
N MET A 253 17.65 -11.68 -7.06
CA MET A 253 16.39 -11.30 -6.41
C MET A 253 15.89 -10.01 -7.05
N VAL A 254 14.66 -10.01 -7.55
CA VAL A 254 14.03 -8.85 -8.16
C VAL A 254 12.92 -8.37 -7.24
N ILE A 255 12.90 -7.07 -6.93
CA ILE A 255 11.85 -6.46 -6.11
C ILE A 255 11.35 -5.21 -6.82
N GLY A 256 10.04 -5.11 -7.01
CA GLY A 256 9.41 -3.96 -7.65
C GLY A 256 8.43 -3.26 -6.71
N ARG A 257 8.33 -1.94 -6.87
CA ARG A 257 7.33 -1.08 -6.24
C ARG A 257 6.79 -0.10 -7.26
N SER A 258 5.48 0.14 -7.23
CA SER A 258 4.82 1.13 -8.07
C SER A 258 3.66 1.79 -7.34
N HIS A 259 3.13 2.85 -7.94
CA HIS A 259 1.76 3.24 -7.63
C HIS A 259 0.83 2.22 -8.29
N ALA A 260 -0.11 1.67 -7.51
CA ALA A 260 -0.95 0.55 -7.94
C ALA A 260 -1.79 0.86 -9.20
N ASP A 261 -2.10 2.13 -9.45
CA ASP A 261 -2.86 2.65 -10.60
C ASP A 261 -1.99 2.89 -11.86
N LYS A 262 -0.67 2.69 -11.78
CA LYS A 262 0.27 3.04 -12.85
C LYS A 262 0.81 1.84 -13.59
N ILE A 263 1.54 1.01 -12.86
CA ILE A 263 2.28 -0.11 -13.42
C ILE A 263 2.02 -1.29 -12.49
N ASP A 264 1.34 -2.31 -13.01
CA ASP A 264 1.12 -3.55 -12.27
C ASP A 264 2.45 -4.31 -12.18
N ILE A 265 3.15 -4.11 -11.07
CA ILE A 265 4.40 -4.81 -10.77
C ILE A 265 4.13 -6.30 -10.57
N GLY A 266 2.98 -6.69 -10.03
CA GLY A 266 2.60 -8.09 -9.87
C GLY A 266 2.62 -8.86 -11.21
N LEU A 267 2.10 -8.26 -12.29
CA LEU A 267 2.16 -8.84 -13.63
C LEU A 267 3.59 -8.96 -14.16
N VAL A 268 4.42 -7.94 -13.93
CA VAL A 268 5.85 -7.98 -14.31
C VAL A 268 6.56 -9.11 -13.58
N MET A 269 6.33 -9.26 -12.27
CA MET A 269 6.95 -10.31 -11.47
C MET A 269 6.47 -11.70 -11.88
N ARG A 270 5.18 -11.88 -12.19
CA ARG A 270 4.66 -13.15 -12.75
C ARG A 270 5.35 -13.52 -14.07
N GLY A 271 5.61 -12.54 -14.95
CA GLY A 271 6.39 -12.74 -16.18
C GLY A 271 7.85 -13.18 -15.95
N LEU A 272 8.36 -12.96 -14.73
CA LEU A 272 9.68 -13.42 -14.29
C LEU A 272 9.64 -14.73 -13.48
N GLY A 273 8.46 -15.34 -13.29
CA GLY A 273 8.27 -16.52 -12.46
C GLY A 273 8.12 -16.23 -10.95
N GLY A 274 7.88 -14.98 -10.59
CA GLY A 274 7.57 -14.53 -9.23
C GLY A 274 6.09 -14.26 -9.01
N GLY A 275 5.80 -13.32 -8.10
CA GLY A 275 4.43 -12.97 -7.72
C GLY A 275 4.31 -11.62 -7.02
N GLY A 276 3.08 -11.24 -6.70
CA GLY A 276 2.75 -9.98 -6.05
C GLY A 276 1.42 -9.39 -6.50
N HIS A 277 1.20 -8.14 -6.15
CA HIS A 277 0.02 -7.33 -6.42
C HIS A 277 0.40 -6.08 -7.23
N PRO A 278 -0.56 -5.29 -7.75
CA PRO A 278 -0.24 -4.19 -8.65
C PRO A 278 0.81 -3.19 -8.14
N GLY A 279 0.79 -2.83 -6.86
CA GLY A 279 1.75 -1.88 -6.27
C GLY A 279 3.09 -2.47 -5.83
N ALA A 280 3.23 -3.81 -5.77
CA ALA A 280 4.41 -4.45 -5.20
C ALA A 280 4.54 -5.93 -5.58
N GLY A 281 5.78 -6.38 -5.80
CA GLY A 281 6.03 -7.79 -6.06
C GLY A 281 7.50 -8.14 -6.01
N SER A 282 7.77 -9.45 -6.08
CA SER A 282 9.13 -9.97 -6.13
C SER A 282 9.24 -11.22 -6.99
N ALA A 283 10.44 -11.49 -7.50
CA ALA A 283 10.79 -12.69 -8.22
C ALA A 283 12.21 -13.14 -7.87
N MET A 284 12.48 -14.44 -7.99
CA MET A 284 13.80 -15.01 -7.77
C MET A 284 14.24 -15.78 -9.01
N LEU A 285 15.33 -15.34 -9.64
CA LEU A 285 15.86 -15.96 -10.85
C LEU A 285 17.22 -16.58 -10.55
N LYS A 286 17.34 -17.90 -10.76
CA LYS A 286 18.60 -18.63 -10.62
C LYS A 286 19.40 -18.54 -11.93
N ASN A 287 20.73 -18.55 -11.83
CA ASN A 287 21.67 -18.60 -12.96
C ASN A 287 21.43 -17.51 -14.03
N SER A 288 21.02 -16.32 -13.59
CA SER A 288 20.69 -15.20 -14.49
C SER A 288 21.62 -14.02 -14.24
N ARG A 289 22.09 -13.37 -15.31
CA ARG A 289 22.91 -12.16 -15.23
C ARG A 289 22.03 -10.93 -14.96
N PRO A 290 22.45 -9.99 -14.08
CA PRO A 290 21.63 -8.85 -13.69
C PRO A 290 21.16 -8.00 -14.88
N GLU A 291 22.01 -7.82 -15.89
CA GLU A 291 21.74 -7.03 -17.09
C GLU A 291 20.65 -7.69 -17.95
N ALA A 292 20.71 -9.02 -18.10
CA ALA A 292 19.69 -9.77 -18.84
C ALA A 292 18.33 -9.72 -18.12
N VAL A 293 18.34 -9.74 -16.78
CA VAL A 293 17.12 -9.59 -15.97
C VAL A 293 16.56 -8.17 -16.13
N ARG A 294 17.41 -7.14 -16.10
CA ARG A 294 17.02 -5.74 -16.36
C ARG A 294 16.34 -5.59 -17.72
N GLU A 295 16.94 -6.10 -18.79
CA GLU A 295 16.33 -6.03 -20.13
C GLU A 295 14.98 -6.73 -20.18
N LYS A 296 14.86 -7.92 -19.58
CA LYS A 296 13.59 -8.65 -19.51
C LYS A 296 12.51 -7.87 -18.75
N ILE A 297 12.87 -7.18 -17.65
CA ILE A 297 11.95 -6.30 -16.91
C ILE A 297 11.45 -5.18 -17.82
N LEU A 298 12.34 -4.52 -18.55
CA LEU A 298 11.99 -3.43 -19.46
C LEU A 298 11.04 -3.92 -20.56
N THR A 299 11.32 -5.08 -21.17
CA THR A 299 10.43 -5.71 -22.16
C THR A 299 9.05 -6.04 -21.58
N LEU A 300 8.99 -6.62 -20.37
CA LEU A 300 7.72 -6.96 -19.73
C LEU A 300 6.89 -5.72 -19.40
N ILE A 301 7.52 -4.64 -18.95
CA ILE A 301 6.83 -3.37 -18.71
C ILE A 301 6.35 -2.75 -20.03
N GLN A 302 7.10 -2.91 -21.11
CA GLN A 302 6.66 -2.50 -22.45
C GLN A 302 5.48 -3.33 -22.96
N GLY A 303 5.48 -4.65 -22.74
CA GLY A 303 4.51 -5.60 -23.32
C GLY A 303 3.22 -5.82 -22.52
N ASN A 304 3.26 -5.85 -21.19
CA ASN A 304 2.16 -6.34 -20.32
C ASN A 304 1.36 -5.25 -19.59
N GLN A 305 1.30 -4.04 -20.13
CA GLN A 305 0.39 -3.03 -19.59
C GLN A 305 -1.00 -3.23 -20.21
N PRO A 306 -2.06 -3.58 -19.46
CA PRO A 306 -3.41 -3.30 -19.95
C PRO A 306 -3.46 -1.81 -20.33
N ALA A 307 -4.15 -1.47 -21.42
CA ALA A 307 -4.22 -0.10 -21.91
C ALA A 307 -4.61 0.82 -20.74
N SER A 308 -3.65 1.63 -20.26
CA SER A 308 -3.93 2.62 -19.23
C SER A 308 -5.00 3.54 -19.80
N ALA A 309 -6.11 3.73 -19.08
CA ALA A 309 -7.14 4.66 -19.51
C ALA A 309 -6.51 6.00 -19.89
N GLN A 310 -6.94 6.53 -21.03
CA GLN A 310 -6.51 7.80 -21.58
C GLN A 310 -7.53 8.87 -21.25
N ILE A 311 -7.14 10.14 -21.40
CA ILE A 311 -8.08 11.25 -21.28
C ILE A 311 -9.21 11.12 -22.29
N SER A 312 -8.94 10.58 -23.49
CA SER A 312 -9.99 10.26 -24.47
C SER A 312 -11.10 9.35 -23.94
N ASP A 313 -10.78 8.49 -22.97
CA ASP A 313 -11.70 7.48 -22.45
C ASP A 313 -12.62 8.06 -21.37
N ILE A 314 -12.22 9.18 -20.74
CA ILE A 314 -12.96 9.80 -19.62
C ILE A 314 -13.41 11.23 -19.91
N MET A 315 -12.99 11.83 -21.01
CA MET A 315 -13.35 13.21 -21.35
C MET A 315 -14.81 13.30 -21.80
N SER A 316 -15.42 14.45 -21.52
CA SER A 316 -16.72 14.80 -22.10
C SER A 316 -16.56 15.34 -23.52
N PHE A 317 -17.30 14.75 -24.46
CA PHE A 317 -17.43 15.17 -25.86
C PHE A 317 -18.89 15.00 -26.33
N PRO A 318 -19.46 15.89 -27.17
CA PRO A 318 -18.88 17.14 -27.69
C PRO A 318 -18.71 18.22 -26.64
N VAL A 319 -17.59 18.95 -26.69
CA VAL A 319 -17.28 20.01 -25.74
C VAL A 319 -18.18 21.23 -25.96
N VAL A 320 -18.85 21.68 -24.90
CA VAL A 320 -19.63 22.92 -24.94
C VAL A 320 -18.67 24.10 -24.81
N THR A 321 -18.69 25.01 -25.79
CA THR A 321 -17.84 26.21 -25.84
C THR A 321 -18.68 27.48 -26.00
N VAL A 322 -18.04 28.63 -25.77
CA VAL A 322 -18.62 29.97 -25.99
C VAL A 322 -17.63 30.86 -26.73
N LEU A 323 -18.12 31.88 -27.41
CA LEU A 323 -17.29 32.87 -28.09
C LEU A 323 -16.84 33.99 -27.14
N SER A 324 -15.67 34.56 -27.40
CA SER A 324 -15.06 35.64 -26.61
C SER A 324 -15.97 36.87 -26.46
N ASN A 325 -16.85 37.09 -27.44
CA ASN A 325 -17.80 38.21 -27.54
C ASN A 325 -19.20 37.88 -27.01
N ASN A 326 -19.51 36.61 -26.66
CA ASN A 326 -20.77 36.30 -25.96
C ASN A 326 -20.85 37.09 -24.65
N THR A 327 -22.05 37.40 -24.21
CA THR A 327 -22.26 38.12 -22.95
C THR A 327 -22.14 37.19 -21.75
N MET A 328 -21.84 37.73 -20.56
CA MET A 328 -21.88 36.94 -19.32
C MET A 328 -23.27 36.36 -19.05
N GLU A 329 -24.35 37.02 -19.51
CA GLU A 329 -25.72 36.51 -19.46
C GLU A 329 -25.92 35.25 -20.32
N ASP A 330 -25.42 35.27 -21.56
CA ASP A 330 -25.45 34.09 -22.45
C ASP A 330 -24.74 32.90 -21.82
N VAL A 331 -23.57 33.15 -21.20
CA VAL A 331 -22.81 32.10 -20.51
C VAL A 331 -23.57 31.60 -19.29
N ALA A 332 -24.16 32.47 -18.46
CA ALA A 332 -24.95 32.04 -17.31
C ALA A 332 -26.11 31.13 -17.73
N PHE A 333 -26.82 31.51 -18.79
CA PHE A 333 -27.90 30.73 -19.37
C PHE A 333 -27.39 29.37 -19.87
N LEU A 334 -26.28 29.35 -20.62
CA LEU A 334 -25.70 28.12 -21.14
C LEU A 334 -25.26 27.16 -20.03
N LEU A 335 -24.55 27.66 -19.01
CA LEU A 335 -24.09 26.86 -17.88
C LEU A 335 -25.26 26.22 -17.13
N ARG A 336 -26.34 26.98 -16.91
CA ARG A 336 -27.56 26.46 -16.27
C ARG A 336 -28.26 25.43 -17.15
N LYS A 337 -28.44 25.73 -18.44
CA LYS A 337 -29.13 24.86 -19.40
C LYS A 337 -28.42 23.53 -19.62
N LYS A 338 -27.08 23.53 -19.62
CA LYS A 338 -26.25 22.34 -19.87
C LYS A 338 -25.79 21.62 -18.59
N GLY A 339 -26.09 22.18 -17.40
CA GLY A 339 -25.59 21.64 -16.13
C GLY A 339 -24.07 21.75 -15.95
N CYS A 340 -23.38 22.50 -16.82
CA CYS A 340 -21.93 22.64 -16.77
C CYS A 340 -21.52 23.73 -15.78
N THR A 341 -20.35 23.57 -15.16
CA THR A 341 -19.84 24.53 -14.15
C THR A 341 -18.80 25.51 -14.72
N GLY A 342 -18.54 25.39 -16.02
CA GLY A 342 -17.83 26.33 -16.88
C GLY A 342 -17.38 25.66 -18.17
N VAL A 343 -16.86 26.47 -19.07
CA VAL A 343 -16.67 26.12 -20.49
C VAL A 343 -15.42 26.79 -21.05
N PRO A 344 -14.77 26.20 -22.08
CA PRO A 344 -13.74 26.88 -22.85
C PRO A 344 -14.33 28.06 -23.64
N VAL A 345 -13.52 29.11 -23.81
CA VAL A 345 -13.85 30.32 -24.57
C VAL A 345 -13.01 30.34 -25.83
N LEU A 346 -13.67 30.45 -26.99
CA LEU A 346 -13.04 30.45 -28.30
C LEU A 346 -13.07 31.84 -28.95
N GLU A 347 -12.09 32.13 -29.79
CA GLU A 347 -12.05 33.28 -30.71
C GLU A 347 -11.45 32.79 -32.02
N ASN A 348 -12.18 32.90 -33.13
CA ASN A 348 -11.76 32.34 -34.43
C ASN A 348 -11.32 30.86 -34.36
N ASP A 349 -12.09 30.02 -33.66
CA ASP A 349 -11.79 28.61 -33.37
C ASP A 349 -10.56 28.33 -32.50
N GLU A 350 -9.84 29.35 -32.05
CA GLU A 350 -8.71 29.21 -31.13
C GLU A 350 -9.17 29.30 -29.67
N LEU A 351 -8.55 28.47 -28.82
CA LEU A 351 -8.80 28.49 -27.38
C LEU A 351 -8.12 29.70 -26.72
N VAL A 352 -8.91 30.73 -26.39
CA VAL A 352 -8.41 32.00 -25.81
C VAL A 352 -8.68 32.17 -24.32
N GLY A 353 -9.50 31.32 -23.72
CA GLY A 353 -9.72 31.34 -22.28
C GLY A 353 -10.61 30.24 -21.74
N ILE A 354 -10.86 30.30 -20.43
CA ILE A 354 -11.87 29.47 -19.74
C ILE A 354 -12.72 30.39 -18.88
N ILE A 355 -14.04 30.17 -18.91
CA ILE A 355 -14.98 30.87 -18.02
C ILE A 355 -15.69 29.86 -17.10
N SER A 356 -15.80 30.19 -15.83
CA SER A 356 -16.40 29.32 -14.80
C SER A 356 -17.43 30.06 -13.95
N ARG A 357 -18.27 29.30 -13.23
CA ARG A 357 -19.17 29.88 -12.22
C ARG A 357 -18.45 30.78 -11.20
N ARG A 358 -17.17 30.52 -10.91
CA ARG A 358 -16.38 31.33 -9.96
C ARG A 358 -16.10 32.74 -10.51
N ASP A 359 -15.97 32.89 -11.82
CA ASP A 359 -15.66 34.18 -12.46
C ASP A 359 -16.84 35.16 -12.39
N PHE A 360 -18.07 34.66 -12.24
CA PHE A 360 -19.26 35.49 -12.00
C PHE A 360 -19.17 36.27 -10.68
N ARG A 361 -18.33 35.87 -9.71
CA ARG A 361 -18.08 36.64 -8.49
C ARG A 361 -17.43 38.01 -8.76
N LYS A 362 -16.82 38.20 -9.93
CA LYS A 362 -16.23 39.49 -10.35
C LYS A 362 -17.31 40.50 -10.78
N ILE A 363 -18.54 40.05 -11.01
CA ILE A 363 -19.68 40.89 -11.40
C ILE A 363 -20.26 41.54 -10.14
N LYS A 364 -20.26 42.89 -10.10
CA LYS A 364 -20.76 43.67 -8.96
C LYS A 364 -22.06 44.42 -9.26
N LYS A 365 -22.37 44.66 -10.53
CA LYS A 365 -23.54 45.42 -10.99
C LYS A 365 -24.25 44.64 -12.11
N THR A 366 -25.58 44.64 -12.13
CA THR A 366 -26.38 43.92 -13.13
C THR A 366 -26.01 44.29 -14.58
N LYS A 367 -25.65 45.55 -14.84
CA LYS A 367 -25.21 46.00 -16.18
C LYS A 367 -23.97 45.26 -16.70
N GLN A 368 -23.14 44.71 -15.82
CA GLN A 368 -21.94 43.94 -16.19
C GLN A 368 -22.29 42.55 -16.75
N MET A 369 -23.52 42.05 -16.56
CA MET A 369 -23.97 40.80 -17.20
C MET A 369 -24.01 40.92 -18.74
N LYS A 370 -24.19 42.12 -19.27
CA LYS A 370 -24.14 42.40 -20.72
C LYS A 370 -22.72 42.58 -21.27
N SER A 371 -21.71 42.54 -20.41
CA SER A 371 -20.31 42.66 -20.84
C SER A 371 -19.82 41.36 -21.49
N PRO A 372 -18.86 41.44 -22.42
CA PRO A 372 -18.35 40.26 -23.10
C PRO A 372 -17.52 39.38 -22.17
N VAL A 373 -17.56 38.06 -22.38
CA VAL A 373 -16.88 37.05 -21.57
C VAL A 373 -15.37 37.25 -21.51
N LYS A 374 -14.76 37.75 -22.59
CA LYS A 374 -13.31 38.05 -22.64
C LYS A 374 -12.81 39.02 -21.57
N ALA A 375 -13.71 39.79 -20.95
CA ALA A 375 -13.40 40.68 -19.84
C ALA A 375 -13.29 39.97 -18.47
N TYR A 376 -13.86 38.75 -18.35
CA TYR A 376 -13.94 38.02 -17.07
C TYR A 376 -13.25 36.66 -17.08
N MET A 377 -13.04 36.07 -18.27
CA MET A 377 -12.42 34.77 -18.44
C MET A 377 -10.99 34.71 -17.88
N SER A 378 -10.55 33.51 -17.49
CA SER A 378 -9.14 33.24 -17.24
C SER A 378 -8.39 33.05 -18.55
N ARG A 379 -7.27 33.76 -18.70
CA ARG A 379 -6.34 33.63 -19.85
C ARG A 379 -5.19 32.66 -19.58
N LYS A 380 -5.00 32.25 -18.32
CA LYS A 380 -4.00 31.22 -17.98
C LYS A 380 -4.64 29.86 -18.20
N ILE A 381 -4.53 29.38 -19.43
CA ILE A 381 -5.16 28.14 -19.87
C ILE A 381 -4.19 26.99 -19.62
N VAL A 382 -4.68 25.96 -18.93
CA VAL A 382 -3.95 24.70 -18.77
C VAL A 382 -4.74 23.65 -19.53
N THR A 383 -4.12 23.06 -20.54
CA THR A 383 -4.73 22.04 -21.41
C THR A 383 -4.10 20.68 -21.17
N ILE A 384 -4.71 19.65 -21.73
CA ILE A 384 -4.17 18.29 -21.74
C ILE A 384 -4.42 17.64 -23.10
N ALA A 385 -3.51 16.77 -23.55
CA ALA A 385 -3.69 16.01 -24.78
C ALA A 385 -4.53 14.74 -24.52
N PRO A 386 -5.31 14.23 -25.50
CA PRO A 386 -6.20 13.07 -25.32
C PRO A 386 -5.46 11.80 -24.90
N GLY A 387 -4.25 11.56 -25.41
CA GLY A 387 -3.46 10.37 -25.07
C GLY A 387 -2.72 10.44 -23.71
N LYS A 388 -3.03 11.41 -22.84
CA LYS A 388 -2.45 11.46 -21.47
C LYS A 388 -3.31 10.62 -20.51
N SER A 389 -2.80 10.37 -19.30
CA SER A 389 -3.53 9.58 -18.29
C SER A 389 -4.40 10.44 -17.36
N PRO A 390 -5.48 9.89 -16.79
CA PRO A 390 -6.31 10.53 -15.75
C PRO A 390 -5.50 11.07 -14.57
N THR A 391 -4.50 10.34 -14.08
CA THR A 391 -3.63 10.86 -13.02
C THR A 391 -2.84 12.09 -13.45
N LYS A 392 -2.45 12.19 -14.73
CA LYS A 392 -1.77 13.40 -15.21
C LYS A 392 -2.73 14.59 -15.19
N ALA A 393 -4.00 14.38 -15.52
CA ALA A 393 -5.04 15.40 -15.33
C ALA A 393 -5.16 15.81 -13.85
N ALA A 394 -5.24 14.86 -12.92
CA ALA A 394 -5.29 15.14 -11.48
C ALA A 394 -4.10 15.99 -11.01
N GLN A 395 -2.87 15.62 -11.41
CA GLN A 395 -1.66 16.35 -11.08
C GLN A 395 -1.67 17.79 -11.62
N LEU A 396 -2.11 17.99 -12.87
CA LEU A 396 -2.23 19.33 -13.45
C LEU A 396 -3.29 20.16 -12.72
N MET A 397 -4.43 19.55 -12.37
CA MET A 397 -5.49 20.20 -11.62
C MET A 397 -5.04 20.65 -10.23
N VAL A 398 -4.25 19.84 -9.52
CA VAL A 398 -3.66 20.21 -8.22
C VAL A 398 -2.58 21.28 -8.40
N LYS A 399 -1.63 21.05 -9.31
CA LYS A 399 -0.48 21.95 -9.53
C LYS A 399 -0.90 23.38 -9.88
N TYR A 400 -1.95 23.51 -10.70
CA TYR A 400 -2.41 24.82 -11.17
C TYR A 400 -3.68 25.31 -10.48
N ASP A 401 -4.16 24.59 -9.45
CA ASP A 401 -5.44 24.81 -8.77
C ASP A 401 -6.62 25.06 -9.74
N VAL A 402 -6.74 24.19 -10.73
CA VAL A 402 -7.83 24.23 -11.72
C VAL A 402 -8.78 23.06 -11.51
N GLY A 403 -10.06 23.28 -11.80
CA GLY A 403 -11.11 22.25 -11.66
C GLY A 403 -11.41 21.48 -12.95
N ARG A 404 -10.77 21.84 -14.05
CA ARG A 404 -11.00 21.26 -15.39
C ARG A 404 -9.84 21.59 -16.32
N LEU A 405 -9.67 20.74 -17.34
CA LEU A 405 -8.68 20.89 -18.39
C LEU A 405 -9.37 20.71 -19.74
N PRO A 406 -9.35 21.72 -20.64
CA PRO A 406 -9.69 21.50 -22.03
C PRO A 406 -8.75 20.46 -22.65
N VAL A 407 -9.33 19.52 -23.37
CA VAL A 407 -8.59 18.49 -24.12
C VAL A 407 -8.32 19.05 -25.51
N VAL A 408 -7.04 19.18 -25.85
CA VAL A 408 -6.59 19.80 -27.10
C VAL A 408 -5.79 18.81 -27.94
N GLU A 409 -6.14 18.73 -29.22
CA GLU A 409 -5.42 17.96 -30.24
C GLU A 409 -5.35 18.80 -31.52
N ASN A 410 -4.17 18.89 -32.14
CA ASN A 410 -3.93 19.72 -33.34
C ASN A 410 -4.46 21.16 -33.19
N ASP A 411 -4.16 21.78 -32.05
CA ASP A 411 -4.59 23.15 -31.67
C ASP A 411 -6.11 23.38 -31.59
N ARG A 412 -6.90 22.30 -31.62
CA ARG A 412 -8.36 22.35 -31.50
C ARG A 412 -8.84 21.74 -30.19
N VAL A 413 -9.85 22.35 -29.59
CA VAL A 413 -10.50 21.79 -28.40
C VAL A 413 -11.42 20.66 -28.82
N ILE A 414 -11.04 19.44 -28.47
CA ILE A 414 -11.80 18.23 -28.80
C ILE A 414 -12.58 17.67 -27.60
N GLY A 415 -12.39 18.21 -26.40
CA GLY A 415 -13.03 17.68 -25.21
C GLY A 415 -12.77 18.52 -23.97
N ILE A 416 -13.34 18.09 -22.85
CA ILE A 416 -13.01 18.64 -21.54
C ILE A 416 -13.02 17.53 -20.50
N VAL A 417 -12.04 17.55 -19.60
CA VAL A 417 -12.00 16.67 -18.42
C VAL A 417 -12.09 17.51 -17.16
N THR A 418 -12.96 17.12 -16.25
CA THR A 418 -13.21 17.79 -14.97
C THR A 418 -12.64 17.00 -13.81
N ARG A 419 -12.55 17.66 -12.65
CA ARG A 419 -12.15 17.00 -11.41
C ARG A 419 -13.08 15.84 -11.06
N SER A 420 -14.37 15.96 -11.33
CA SER A 420 -15.35 14.89 -11.10
C SER A 420 -15.08 13.68 -11.99
N ASP A 421 -14.82 13.88 -13.29
CA ASP A 421 -14.50 12.79 -14.22
C ASP A 421 -13.23 12.04 -13.77
N THR A 422 -12.23 12.80 -13.29
CA THR A 422 -10.99 12.22 -12.77
C THR A 422 -11.20 11.47 -11.45
N MET A 423 -12.05 11.98 -10.55
CA MET A 423 -12.38 11.32 -9.28
C MET A 423 -13.20 10.04 -9.50
N LEU A 424 -14.21 10.08 -10.36
CA LEU A 424 -15.03 8.91 -10.70
C LEU A 424 -14.15 7.77 -11.24
N TYR A 425 -13.24 8.10 -12.16
CA TYR A 425 -12.25 7.14 -12.65
C TYR A 425 -11.44 6.47 -11.53
N PHE A 426 -11.04 7.21 -10.49
CA PHE A 426 -10.31 6.63 -9.36
C PHE A 426 -11.20 5.82 -8.40
N TYR A 427 -12.46 6.22 -8.23
CA TYR A 427 -13.41 5.46 -7.42
C TYR A 427 -13.77 4.13 -8.07
N ASP A 428 -13.95 4.09 -9.39
CA ASP A 428 -14.24 2.87 -10.16
C ASP A 428 -13.07 1.86 -10.16
N GLN A 429 -11.89 2.27 -9.71
CA GLN A 429 -10.70 1.40 -9.56
C GLN A 429 -10.59 0.78 -8.15
N LEU A 430 -11.39 1.24 -7.19
CA LEU A 430 -11.42 0.63 -5.86
C LEU A 430 -12.16 -0.72 -5.97
N PRO A 431 -11.66 -1.79 -5.32
CA PRO A 431 -12.40 -3.04 -5.25
C PRO A 431 -13.74 -2.80 -4.52
N ASP A 432 -14.78 -3.51 -4.98
CA ASP A 432 -16.12 -3.52 -4.37
C ASP A 432 -16.09 -3.88 -2.88
#